data_AF-A0A7V3J0K9-F1
#
_entry.id   AF-A0A7V3J0K9-F1
#
_cell.length_a   1.000
_cell.length_b   1.000
_cell.length_c   1.000
_cell.angle_alpha   90.00
_cell.angle_beta   90.00
_cell.angle_gamma   90.00
#
_symmetry.space_group_name_H-M   'P 1'
#
loop_
_entity.id
_entity.type
_entity.pdbx_description
1 polymer ?
#
loop_
_entity_poly.entity_id
_entity_poly.type
_entity_poly.pdbx_seq_one_letter_code
_entity_poly.pdbx_strand_id
1 'polypeptide(L)'
;CQWAVADGVIGSSSTPGRRWAWQTRAWSGNQVYPVAVLYQRIVSTASNPGPRVGGLEVDVNDVLAPDCGQWNLHQSSHPNGDVR
;
A
#
# COMPACT_ATOMS: atom_id res chain seq x y z
N CYS A 1 -2.21 -7.74 -8.76
CA CYS A 1 -3.48 -7.49 -8.02
C CYS A 1 -4.71 -7.40 -8.92
N GLN A 2 -4.59 -7.32 -10.27
CA GLN A 2 -5.75 -7.20 -11.18
C GLN A 2 -6.79 -8.32 -11.00
N TRP A 3 -6.37 -9.58 -10.93
CA TRP A 3 -7.29 -10.72 -10.76
C TRP A 3 -8.17 -10.56 -9.51
N ALA A 4 -7.57 -10.22 -8.38
CA ALA A 4 -8.27 -10.06 -7.11
C ALA A 4 -9.24 -8.87 -7.10
N VAL A 5 -8.96 -7.83 -7.90
CA VAL A 5 -9.93 -6.74 -8.14
C VAL A 5 -11.09 -7.23 -9.02
N ALA A 6 -10.80 -7.98 -10.09
CA ALA A 6 -11.81 -8.52 -10.99
C ALA A 6 -12.75 -9.50 -10.29
N ASP A 7 -12.23 -10.34 -9.38
CA ASP A 7 -13.00 -11.30 -8.59
C ASP A 7 -13.69 -10.65 -7.37
N GLY A 8 -13.50 -9.34 -7.16
CA GLY A 8 -14.16 -8.60 -6.08
C GLY A 8 -13.65 -8.87 -4.67
N VAL A 9 -12.51 -9.55 -4.51
CA VAL A 9 -12.00 -10.01 -3.20
C VAL A 9 -11.12 -8.98 -2.45
N ILE A 10 -10.94 -7.78 -2.99
CA ILE A 10 -10.23 -6.66 -2.33
C ILE A 10 -11.23 -5.60 -1.90
N GLY A 11 -11.16 -5.06 -0.68
CA GLY A 11 -12.04 -3.97 -0.23
C GLY A 11 -11.96 -2.69 -1.07
N SER A 12 -13.00 -1.87 -1.02
CA SER A 12 -13.09 -0.59 -1.74
C SER A 12 -12.52 0.55 -0.92
N SER A 13 -11.64 1.34 -1.54
CA SER A 13 -11.25 2.65 -1.02
C SER A 13 -12.41 3.62 -1.17
N SER A 14 -12.53 4.60 -0.26
CA SER A 14 -13.43 5.73 -0.45
C SER A 14 -13.00 6.67 -1.59
N THR A 15 -11.76 6.55 -2.08
CA THR A 15 -11.32 7.23 -3.30
C THR A 15 -11.97 6.56 -4.53
N PRO A 16 -12.73 7.30 -5.37
CA PRO A 16 -13.41 6.71 -6.53
C PRO A 16 -12.47 5.93 -7.45
N GLY A 17 -12.92 4.74 -7.86
CA GLY A 17 -12.17 3.87 -8.78
C GLY A 17 -10.95 3.16 -8.18
N ARG A 18 -10.72 3.27 -6.86
CA ARG A 18 -9.59 2.63 -6.17
C ARG A 18 -10.04 1.46 -5.29
N ARG A 19 -9.16 0.48 -5.12
CA ARG A 19 -9.31 -0.64 -4.18
C ARG A 19 -8.11 -0.65 -3.24
N TRP A 20 -8.27 -1.11 -2.00
CA TRP A 20 -7.17 -1.23 -1.03
C TRP A 20 -6.19 -2.36 -1.39
N ALA A 21 -5.60 -2.26 -2.58
CA ALA A 21 -4.56 -3.11 -3.09
C ALA A 21 -3.21 -2.41 -2.93
N TRP A 22 -2.24 -3.13 -2.37
CA TRP A 22 -0.84 -2.75 -2.36
C TRP A 22 -0.10 -3.59 -3.39
N GLN A 23 0.42 -2.95 -4.42
CA GLN A 23 1.15 -3.60 -5.50
C GLN A 23 2.66 -3.49 -5.27
N THR A 24 3.42 -4.54 -5.58
CA THR A 24 4.89 -4.52 -5.52
C THR A 24 5.52 -4.49 -6.92
N ARG A 25 6.58 -3.70 -7.07
CA ARG A 25 7.45 -3.71 -8.26
C ARG A 25 8.08 -5.08 -8.52
N ALA A 26 8.36 -5.85 -7.47
CA ALA A 26 9.07 -7.14 -7.56
C ALA A 26 8.41 -8.12 -8.55
N TRP A 27 7.09 -8.05 -8.70
CA TRP A 27 6.32 -8.98 -9.52
C TRP A 27 5.44 -8.30 -10.57
N SER A 28 5.59 -6.97 -10.76
CA SER A 28 4.73 -6.21 -11.68
C SER A 28 5.40 -5.76 -12.97
N GLY A 29 6.68 -6.04 -13.17
CA GLY A 29 7.40 -5.61 -14.38
C GLY A 29 7.42 -4.09 -14.56
N ASN A 30 7.49 -3.34 -13.45
CA ASN A 30 7.37 -1.88 -13.37
C ASN A 30 5.99 -1.31 -13.78
N GLN A 31 5.00 -2.15 -14.06
CA GLN A 31 3.65 -1.67 -14.34
C GLN A 31 2.91 -1.37 -13.03
N VAL A 32 2.19 -0.25 -13.02
CA VAL A 32 1.33 0.16 -11.91
C VAL A 32 -0.11 -0.01 -12.33
N TYR A 33 -0.86 -0.83 -11.61
CA TYR A 33 -2.28 -1.04 -11.86
C TYR A 33 -3.06 0.19 -11.36
N PRO A 34 -3.82 0.89 -12.23
CA PRO A 34 -4.45 2.17 -11.88
C PRO A 34 -5.41 2.14 -10.68
N VAL A 35 -5.89 0.97 -10.29
CA VAL A 35 -6.86 0.79 -9.20
C VAL A 35 -6.19 0.64 -7.83
N ALA A 36 -4.90 0.30 -7.77
CA ALA A 36 -4.18 0.13 -6.51
C ALA A 36 -4.04 1.46 -5.75
N VAL A 37 -4.01 1.41 -4.41
CA VAL A 37 -3.84 2.61 -3.56
C VAL A 37 -2.39 2.80 -3.11
N LEU A 38 -1.59 1.73 -3.11
CA LEU A 38 -0.18 1.76 -2.76
C LEU A 38 0.66 1.02 -3.80
N TYR A 39 1.86 1.54 -4.07
CA TYR A 39 2.85 0.89 -4.92
C TYR A 39 4.24 0.88 -4.29
N GLN A 40 4.79 -0.31 -4.03
CA GLN A 40 6.17 -0.49 -3.56
C GLN A 40 7.14 -0.29 -4.73
N ARG A 41 7.58 0.96 -4.91
CA ARG A 41 8.47 1.37 -6.01
C ARG A 41 9.91 0.93 -5.79
N ILE A 42 10.38 0.94 -4.54
CA ILE A 42 11.70 0.41 -4.16
C ILE A 42 11.48 -0.78 -3.25
N VAL A 43 12.02 -1.93 -3.68
CA VAL A 43 12.11 -3.16 -2.89
C VAL A 43 13.56 -3.28 -2.47
N SER A 44 13.81 -3.18 -1.17
CA SER A 44 15.14 -3.28 -0.57
C SER A 44 15.61 -4.73 -0.66
N THR A 45 16.76 -4.91 -1.30
CA THR A 45 17.42 -6.21 -1.46
C THR A 45 18.92 -6.01 -1.32
N ALA A 46 19.69 -7.07 -1.08
CA ALA A 46 21.15 -6.95 -0.94
C ALA A 46 21.82 -6.32 -2.17
N SER A 47 21.32 -6.58 -3.38
CA SER A 47 21.84 -6.04 -4.64
C SER A 47 21.23 -4.71 -5.08
N ASN A 48 20.15 -4.28 -4.43
CA ASN A 48 19.48 -3.01 -4.66
C ASN A 48 18.93 -2.52 -3.31
N PRO A 49 19.80 -2.04 -2.41
CA PRO A 49 19.39 -1.64 -1.07
C PRO A 49 18.49 -0.42 -1.14
N GLY A 50 17.45 -0.41 -0.31
CA GLY A 50 16.60 0.74 -0.10
C GLY A 50 17.33 1.88 0.63
N PRO A 51 16.74 3.08 0.68
CA PRO A 51 17.26 4.15 1.52
C PRO A 51 17.31 3.72 3.00
N ARG A 52 18.20 4.34 3.78
CA ARG A 52 18.30 4.05 5.22
C ARG A 52 17.53 5.08 6.05
N VAL A 53 16.73 4.59 6.99
CA VAL A 53 16.03 5.39 8.01
C VAL A 53 16.40 4.83 9.38
N GLY A 54 16.99 5.65 10.25
CA GLY A 54 17.49 5.16 11.55
C GLY A 54 18.56 4.07 11.43
N GLY A 55 19.33 4.06 10.33
CA GLY A 55 20.36 3.05 10.05
C GLY A 55 19.85 1.76 9.39
N LEU A 56 18.54 1.56 9.27
CA LEU A 56 17.92 0.39 8.66
C LEU A 56 17.52 0.66 7.22
N GLU A 57 17.78 -0.27 6.30
CA GLU A 57 17.29 -0.20 4.93
C GLU A 57 15.79 -0.42 4.89
N VAL A 58 15.07 0.41 4.16
CA VAL A 58 13.60 0.35 4.06
C VAL A 58 13.14 0.30 2.61
N ASP A 59 11.99 -0.32 2.40
CA ASP A 59 11.26 -0.20 1.14
C ASP A 59 10.68 1.21 0.98
N VAL A 60 10.41 1.61 -0.26
CA VAL A 60 9.72 2.87 -0.55
C VAL A 60 8.41 2.58 -1.26
N ASN A 61 7.33 3.09 -0.68
CA ASN A 61 5.97 2.95 -1.17
C ASN A 61 5.41 4.32 -1.55
N ASP A 62 4.88 4.43 -2.76
CA ASP A 62 4.15 5.60 -3.22
C ASP A 62 2.67 5.47 -2.84
N VAL A 63 2.09 6.55 -2.30
CA VAL A 63 0.66 6.66 -2.04
C VAL A 63 -0.04 7.16 -3.30
N LEU A 64 -0.95 6.35 -3.83
CA LEU A 64 -1.62 6.60 -5.12
C LEU A 64 -3.06 7.11 -4.99
N ALA A 65 -3.60 7.12 -3.76
CA ALA A 65 -4.96 7.56 -3.46
C ALA A 65 -5.01 8.25 -2.09
N PRO A 66 -5.85 9.29 -1.90
CA PRO A 66 -6.04 9.92 -0.59
C PRO A 66 -6.50 8.97 0.52
N ASP A 67 -7.37 8.01 0.19
CA ASP A 67 -7.71 6.89 1.07
C ASP A 67 -6.90 5.65 0.65
N CYS A 68 -5.78 5.44 1.33
CA CYS A 68 -4.91 4.29 1.13
C CYS A 68 -5.03 3.23 2.23
N GLY A 69 -6.03 3.37 3.12
CA GLY A 69 -6.22 2.49 4.28
C GLY A 69 -5.54 2.99 5.55
N GLN A 70 -5.22 4.29 5.63
CA GLN A 70 -4.66 4.89 6.84
C GLN A 70 -5.68 4.87 7.99
N TRP A 71 -5.21 4.49 9.18
CA TRP A 71 -6.10 4.22 10.32
C TRP A 71 -6.91 5.45 10.77
N ASN A 72 -6.29 6.63 10.76
CA ASN A 72 -6.94 7.86 11.22
C ASN A 72 -8.05 8.38 10.30
N LEU A 73 -8.17 7.85 9.07
CA LEU A 73 -9.25 8.21 8.16
C LEU A 73 -10.52 7.41 8.45
N HIS A 74 -10.37 6.20 9.00
CA HIS A 74 -11.48 5.28 9.24
C HIS A 74 -11.75 5.29 10.74
N GLN A 75 -12.85 5.92 11.15
CA GLN A 75 -13.25 5.91 12.55
C GLN A 75 -13.46 4.47 13.00
N SER A 76 -12.62 3.99 13.91
CA SER A 76 -12.89 2.75 14.63
C SER A 76 -14.08 3.01 15.57
N SER A 77 -15.06 2.09 15.58
CA SER A 77 -16.06 2.01 16.66
C SER A 77 -15.44 1.68 18.03
N HIS A 78 -14.13 1.45 18.07
CA HIS A 78 -13.35 1.33 19.29
C HIS A 78 -12.57 2.63 19.53
N PRO A 79 -12.63 3.22 20.74
CA PRO A 79 -11.84 4.39 21.07
C PRO A 79 -10.35 4.04 20.89
N ASN A 80 -9.64 4.90 20.17
CA ASN A 80 -8.20 4.82 20.03
C ASN A 80 -7.54 4.90 21.42
N GLY A 81 -6.77 3.88 21.78
CA GLY A 81 -5.82 3.93 22.89
C GLY A 81 -6.26 3.22 24.17
N ASP A 82 -5.93 1.94 24.28
CA ASP A 82 -5.50 1.37 25.56
C ASP A 82 -4.22 0.56 25.26
N VAL A 83 -3.09 1.29 25.17
CA VAL A 83 -1.76 0.70 25.31
C VAL A 83 -1.51 0.69 26.81
N ARG A 84 -1.80 -0.45 27.45
CA ARG A 84 -1.30 -0.76 28.79
C ARG A 84 0.06 -1.44 28.68
#